data_AF-A0A2K1E7S0-F1
#
_entry.id   AF-A0A2K1E7S0-F1
#
_cell.length_a   1.000
_cell.length_b   1.000
_cell.length_c   1.000
_cell.angle_alpha   90.00
_cell.angle_beta   90.00
_cell.angle_gamma   90.00
#
_symmetry.space_group_name_H-M   'P 1'
#
loop_
_entity.id
_entity.type
_entity.pdbx_description
1 polymer ?
#
loop_
_entity_poly.entity_id
_entity_poly.type
_entity_poly.pdbx_seq_one_letter_code
_entity_poly.pdbx_strand_id
1 'polypeptide(L)'
;MVFPHVIFILGFALLAGASPASAAEADVVTMENWRDVGEDELCTVEDQIHFTGTVELRRDNGSLMRRLACSNGNKNGIDRQFHKNGTLAMERNWKAGRLEGLYRRWSDDGTVLERWTYGPDGLEGDYRTYHPDGSLSTVASWRHGKRHGRYWDYDREGQLAETGTYSAGRRDGPVLSYKPNGGMAYRQYDMGMLVGMQWLRGSTGTLLRRTEYAQDGRFLQEQVWNVDGAPISATEPVQIPGYGRGLKIIEYDGCTTRIVIQSGADDPADLAQLGYSLTPGLYRLERIYRGQKLIERVEAFDHELLAAPFHADDNGGCTSCC
;
A
#
# COMPACT_ATOMS: atom_id res chain seq x y z
N MET A 1 7.00 -28.43 39.60
CA MET A 1 6.23 -27.48 38.76
C MET A 1 4.79 -27.93 38.82
N VAL A 2 3.94 -27.08 39.41
CA VAL A 2 2.58 -27.43 39.82
C VAL A 2 1.62 -27.05 38.69
N PHE A 3 0.92 -28.03 38.13
CA PHE A 3 -0.21 -27.84 37.22
C PHE A 3 -1.45 -27.49 38.07
N PRO A 4 -2.26 -26.47 37.72
CA PRO A 4 -3.54 -26.29 38.39
C PRO A 4 -4.57 -27.24 37.76
N HIS A 5 -5.24 -28.01 38.62
CA HIS A 5 -6.41 -28.81 38.29
C HIS A 5 -7.60 -27.90 37.95
N VAL A 6 -8.26 -28.17 36.82
CA VAL A 6 -9.57 -27.60 36.50
C VAL A 6 -10.65 -28.63 36.83
N ILE A 7 -11.68 -28.16 37.54
CA ILE A 7 -12.79 -28.93 38.11
C ILE A 7 -13.88 -29.09 37.05
N PHE A 8 -14.27 -30.34 36.74
CA PHE A 8 -15.48 -30.65 35.99
C PHE A 8 -16.69 -30.67 36.92
N ILE A 9 -17.74 -29.90 36.61
CA ILE A 9 -19.09 -30.13 37.17
C ILE A 9 -19.87 -30.97 36.15
N LEU A 10 -19.85 -32.29 36.34
CA LEU A 10 -20.72 -33.24 35.64
C LEU A 10 -22.00 -33.44 36.45
N GLY A 11 -23.10 -32.80 36.04
CA GLY A 11 -24.43 -33.09 36.54
C GLY A 11 -25.07 -34.22 35.73
N PHE A 12 -25.01 -35.46 36.21
CA PHE A 12 -25.78 -36.59 35.67
C PHE A 12 -27.15 -36.64 36.36
N ALA A 13 -28.23 -36.46 35.59
CA ALA A 13 -29.58 -36.85 35.99
C ALA A 13 -30.11 -37.88 34.98
N LEU A 14 -30.24 -39.13 35.45
CA LEU A 14 -30.90 -40.22 34.73
C LEU A 14 -32.39 -40.20 35.06
N LEU A 15 -33.25 -40.03 34.07
CA LEU A 15 -34.64 -40.54 34.07
C LEU A 15 -35.14 -40.68 32.62
N ALA A 16 -35.80 -41.80 32.34
CA ALA A 16 -36.19 -42.28 31.02
C ALA A 16 -37.49 -41.64 30.49
N GLY A 17 -37.62 -41.52 29.17
CA GLY A 17 -38.85 -41.16 28.44
C GLY A 17 -38.58 -40.70 27.00
N ALA A 18 -39.41 -41.10 26.03
CA ALA A 18 -39.14 -41.05 24.59
C ALA A 18 -39.54 -39.74 23.83
N SER A 19 -38.92 -39.56 22.65
CA SER A 19 -39.25 -38.69 21.48
C SER A 19 -38.94 -37.18 21.50
N PRO A 20 -38.81 -36.53 20.32
CA PRO A 20 -38.08 -36.88 19.09
C PRO A 20 -36.75 -36.09 19.01
N ALA A 21 -35.96 -36.32 17.95
CA ALA A 21 -34.69 -35.65 17.68
C ALA A 21 -34.77 -34.12 17.80
N SER A 22 -34.45 -33.63 19.00
CA SER A 22 -33.94 -32.30 19.25
C SER A 22 -32.71 -32.10 18.37
N ALA A 23 -32.64 -30.98 17.65
CA ALA A 23 -31.41 -30.56 17.02
C ALA A 23 -30.31 -30.64 18.08
N ALA A 24 -29.31 -31.52 17.88
CA ALA A 24 -28.24 -31.75 18.84
C ALA A 24 -27.70 -30.37 19.25
N GLU A 25 -27.89 -30.03 20.52
CA GLU A 25 -27.40 -28.79 21.10
C GLU A 25 -25.89 -28.85 20.93
N ALA A 26 -25.36 -28.03 20.02
CA ALA A 26 -23.95 -28.12 19.66
C ALA A 26 -23.11 -27.96 20.92
N ASP A 27 -22.23 -28.93 21.21
CA ASP A 27 -21.40 -28.92 22.40
C ASP A 27 -20.68 -27.58 22.53
N VAL A 28 -20.86 -26.89 23.67
CA VAL A 28 -20.21 -25.60 23.94
C VAL A 28 -19.08 -25.82 24.94
N VAL A 29 -17.85 -25.53 24.51
CA VAL A 29 -16.67 -25.54 25.38
C VAL A 29 -16.28 -24.11 25.70
N THR A 30 -16.12 -23.80 27.00
CA THR A 30 -15.66 -22.49 27.46
C THR A 30 -14.21 -22.58 27.92
N MET A 31 -13.36 -21.68 27.44
CA MET A 31 -11.95 -21.62 27.81
C MET A 31 -11.66 -20.33 28.59
N GLU A 32 -11.20 -20.47 29.84
CA GLU A 32 -10.95 -19.35 30.76
C GLU A 32 -9.48 -18.87 30.75
N ASN A 33 -8.54 -19.65 30.19
CA ASN A 33 -7.11 -19.30 30.07
C ASN A 33 -6.63 -19.27 28.60
N TRP A 34 -7.34 -18.54 27.75
CA TRP A 34 -7.08 -18.49 26.30
C TRP A 34 -5.70 -17.95 25.89
N ARG A 35 -5.00 -17.22 26.78
CA ARG A 35 -3.74 -16.52 26.46
C ARG A 35 -2.62 -17.47 26.03
N ASP A 36 -2.73 -18.74 26.40
CA ASP A 36 -1.73 -19.78 26.11
C ASP A 36 -2.13 -20.68 24.93
N VAL A 37 -3.24 -20.39 24.25
CA VAL A 37 -3.78 -21.21 23.14
C VAL A 37 -3.53 -20.52 21.81
N GLY A 38 -2.82 -21.18 20.91
CA GLY A 38 -2.58 -20.67 19.56
C GLY A 38 -3.88 -20.51 18.76
N GLU A 39 -3.92 -19.55 17.82
CA GLU A 39 -5.08 -19.35 16.92
C GLU A 39 -5.49 -20.64 16.19
N ASP A 40 -4.53 -21.53 15.90
CA ASP A 40 -4.73 -22.78 15.18
C ASP A 40 -5.20 -23.94 16.09
N GLU A 41 -5.08 -23.79 17.41
CA GLU A 41 -5.42 -24.79 18.42
C GLU A 41 -6.84 -24.63 18.97
N LEU A 42 -7.56 -23.58 18.54
CA LEU A 42 -8.88 -23.25 19.08
C LEU A 42 -9.96 -24.30 18.81
N CYS A 43 -9.77 -25.18 17.83
CA CYS A 43 -10.69 -26.30 17.56
C CYS A 43 -10.09 -27.65 17.98
N THR A 44 -8.96 -27.66 18.70
CA THR A 44 -8.38 -28.85 19.32
C THR A 44 -8.51 -28.71 20.83
N VAL A 45 -9.52 -29.35 21.41
CA VAL A 45 -9.75 -29.34 22.87
C VAL A 45 -9.17 -30.62 23.43
N GLU A 46 -8.24 -30.50 24.41
CA GLU A 46 -7.65 -31.59 25.23
C GLU A 46 -7.76 -33.01 24.64
N ASP A 47 -6.74 -33.44 23.88
CA ASP A 47 -6.63 -34.77 23.25
C ASP A 47 -7.71 -35.14 22.21
N GLN A 48 -8.67 -34.24 21.92
CA GLN A 48 -9.65 -34.41 20.83
C GLN A 48 -9.34 -33.52 19.63
N ILE A 49 -8.58 -34.10 18.69
CA ILE A 49 -8.19 -33.48 17.41
C ILE A 49 -9.40 -33.27 16.46
N HIS A 50 -10.62 -33.63 16.87
CA HIS A 50 -11.83 -33.62 16.02
C HIS A 50 -13.06 -32.93 16.62
N PHE A 51 -12.86 -31.98 17.55
CA PHE A 51 -13.98 -31.28 18.18
C PHE A 51 -14.98 -30.68 17.15
N THR A 52 -16.26 -30.92 17.40
CA THR A 52 -17.38 -30.36 16.64
C THR A 52 -18.33 -29.70 17.62
N GLY A 53 -18.53 -28.39 17.49
CA GLY A 53 -19.27 -27.62 18.47
C GLY A 53 -18.89 -26.14 18.41
N THR A 54 -19.15 -25.44 19.51
CA THR A 54 -18.79 -24.03 19.67
C THR A 54 -17.73 -23.88 20.75
N VAL A 55 -16.65 -23.18 20.44
CA VAL A 55 -15.69 -22.72 21.45
C VAL A 55 -16.00 -21.28 21.83
N GLU A 56 -16.17 -21.03 23.13
CA GLU A 56 -16.30 -19.71 23.72
C GLU A 56 -15.03 -19.35 24.50
N LEU A 57 -14.40 -18.24 24.13
CA LEU A 57 -13.31 -17.64 24.90
C LEU A 57 -13.89 -16.53 25.77
N ARG A 58 -13.59 -16.58 27.07
CA ARG A 58 -13.98 -15.54 28.04
C ARG A 58 -12.76 -14.83 28.59
N ARG A 59 -12.94 -13.57 28.98
CA ARG A 59 -11.93 -12.78 29.70
C ARG A 59 -11.96 -13.14 31.19
N ASP A 60 -10.93 -12.71 31.92
CA ASP A 60 -10.80 -12.90 33.38
C ASP A 60 -12.03 -12.41 34.17
N ASN A 61 -12.77 -11.42 33.64
CA ASN A 61 -14.00 -10.90 34.25
C ASN A 61 -15.29 -11.62 33.80
N GLY A 62 -15.18 -12.76 33.12
CA GLY A 62 -16.29 -13.56 32.59
C GLY A 62 -16.93 -13.05 31.29
N SER A 63 -16.55 -11.86 30.81
CA SER A 63 -17.11 -11.31 29.55
C SER A 63 -16.70 -12.12 28.32
N LEU A 64 -17.62 -12.28 27.36
CA LEU A 64 -17.37 -13.02 26.13
C LEU A 64 -16.37 -12.26 25.25
N MET A 65 -15.32 -12.94 24.82
CA MET A 65 -14.28 -12.41 23.93
C MET A 65 -14.44 -12.93 22.52
N ARG A 66 -14.73 -14.23 22.37
CA ARG A 66 -14.84 -14.88 21.05
C ARG A 66 -15.79 -16.07 21.12
N ARG A 67 -16.55 -16.28 20.05
CA ARG A 67 -17.37 -17.47 19.84
C ARG A 67 -17.06 -18.03 18.45
N LEU A 68 -16.53 -19.24 18.40
CA LEU A 68 -16.03 -19.88 17.19
C LEU A 68 -16.73 -21.22 16.97
N ALA A 69 -17.32 -21.40 15.79
CA ALA A 69 -17.83 -22.71 15.37
C ALA A 69 -16.68 -23.60 14.85
N CYS A 70 -16.66 -24.83 15.32
CA CYS A 70 -15.70 -25.87 14.96
C CYS A 70 -16.43 -27.11 14.41
N SER A 71 -15.80 -27.80 13.48
CA SER A 71 -16.25 -29.09 12.97
C SER A 71 -15.05 -29.95 12.61
N ASN A 72 -15.04 -31.18 13.12
CA ASN A 72 -13.96 -32.15 12.93
C ASN A 72 -12.58 -31.56 13.19
N GLY A 73 -12.44 -30.77 14.25
CA GLY A 73 -11.16 -30.18 14.68
C GLY A 73 -10.74 -28.94 13.91
N ASN A 74 -11.56 -28.46 12.96
CA ASN A 74 -11.27 -27.30 12.13
C ASN A 74 -12.27 -26.18 12.38
N LYS A 75 -11.82 -24.92 12.20
CA LYS A 75 -12.71 -23.76 12.15
C LYS A 75 -13.73 -23.97 11.03
N ASN A 76 -15.02 -23.99 11.34
CA ASN A 76 -16.07 -24.23 10.36
C ASN A 76 -17.38 -23.58 10.81
N GLY A 77 -17.86 -22.62 10.05
CA GLY A 77 -18.99 -21.76 10.39
C GLY A 77 -18.55 -20.37 10.83
N ILE A 78 -19.34 -19.74 11.70
CA ILE A 78 -19.16 -18.34 12.07
C ILE A 78 -18.17 -18.23 13.24
N ASP A 79 -17.25 -17.27 13.13
CA ASP A 79 -16.33 -16.84 14.17
C ASP A 79 -16.58 -15.38 14.50
N ARG A 80 -17.04 -15.11 15.73
CA ARG A 80 -17.35 -13.78 16.25
C ARG A 80 -16.37 -13.41 17.33
N GLN A 81 -15.80 -12.21 17.25
CA GLN A 81 -15.03 -11.60 18.31
C GLN A 81 -15.75 -10.37 18.82
N PHE A 82 -15.59 -10.08 20.12
CA PHE A 82 -16.30 -9.01 20.80
C PHE A 82 -15.32 -8.04 21.44
N HIS A 83 -15.67 -6.76 21.48
CA HIS A 83 -14.96 -5.71 22.22
C HIS A 83 -15.12 -5.91 23.73
N LYS A 84 -14.36 -5.15 24.54
CA LYS A 84 -14.44 -5.23 26.01
C LYS A 84 -15.81 -4.81 26.55
N ASN A 85 -16.52 -3.94 25.84
CA ASN A 85 -17.87 -3.49 26.17
C ASN A 85 -18.97 -4.47 25.69
N GLY A 86 -18.59 -5.59 25.04
CA GLY A 86 -19.51 -6.61 24.55
C GLY A 86 -20.07 -6.36 23.15
N THR A 87 -19.75 -5.25 22.48
CA THR A 87 -20.14 -5.04 21.08
C THR A 87 -19.36 -5.98 20.15
N LEU A 88 -19.96 -6.35 19.02
CA LEU A 88 -19.31 -7.22 18.04
C LEU A 88 -18.13 -6.46 17.42
N ALA A 89 -16.93 -7.03 17.48
CA ALA A 89 -15.71 -6.45 16.95
C ALA A 89 -15.38 -6.98 15.55
N MET A 90 -15.61 -8.27 15.32
CA MET A 90 -15.29 -8.92 14.07
C MET A 90 -16.17 -10.16 13.86
N GLU A 91 -16.48 -10.46 12.61
CA GLU A 91 -17.18 -11.66 12.20
C GLU A 91 -16.51 -12.21 10.95
N ARG A 92 -16.20 -13.49 10.98
CA ARG A 92 -15.54 -14.23 9.90
C ARG A 92 -16.30 -15.51 9.63
N ASN A 93 -16.42 -15.87 8.35
CA ASN A 93 -16.93 -17.17 7.96
C ASN A 93 -15.78 -18.10 7.61
N TRP A 94 -15.79 -19.29 8.21
CA TRP A 94 -14.82 -20.34 7.99
C TRP A 94 -15.48 -21.55 7.33
N LYS A 95 -14.73 -22.24 6.47
CA LYS A 95 -15.10 -23.52 5.89
C LYS A 95 -13.86 -24.40 5.85
N ALA A 96 -13.91 -25.51 6.59
CA ALA A 96 -12.80 -26.47 6.70
C ALA A 96 -11.42 -25.80 6.95
N GLY A 97 -11.37 -24.87 7.91
CA GLY A 97 -10.15 -24.19 8.32
C GLY A 97 -9.72 -23.00 7.44
N ARG A 98 -10.46 -22.69 6.37
CA ARG A 98 -10.18 -21.53 5.49
C ARG A 98 -11.27 -20.48 5.58
N LEU A 99 -10.91 -19.21 5.41
CA LEU A 99 -11.90 -18.13 5.30
C LEU A 99 -12.67 -18.27 3.99
N GLU A 100 -13.99 -18.40 4.07
CA GLU A 100 -14.88 -18.47 2.91
C GLU A 100 -16.24 -17.89 3.31
N GLY A 101 -16.66 -16.83 2.62
CA GLY A 101 -17.86 -16.05 2.91
C GLY A 101 -17.56 -14.67 3.47
N LEU A 102 -18.52 -14.12 4.22
CA LEU A 102 -18.50 -12.73 4.66
C LEU A 102 -17.43 -12.49 5.72
N TYR A 103 -16.74 -11.36 5.61
CA TYR A 103 -15.90 -10.77 6.63
C TYR A 103 -16.43 -9.38 6.98
N ARG A 104 -16.51 -9.09 8.27
CA ARG A 104 -16.89 -7.76 8.78
C ARG A 104 -16.07 -7.41 10.00
N ARG A 105 -15.72 -6.13 10.12
CA ARG A 105 -15.08 -5.56 11.31
C ARG A 105 -15.83 -4.31 11.74
N TRP A 106 -15.91 -4.10 13.05
CA TRP A 106 -16.60 -2.97 13.66
C TRP A 106 -15.72 -2.31 14.73
N SER A 107 -15.93 -1.02 14.96
CA SER A 107 -15.42 -0.27 16.12
C SER A 107 -16.17 -0.66 17.41
N ASP A 108 -15.70 -0.14 18.54
CA ASP A 108 -16.27 -0.40 19.86
C ASP A 108 -17.68 0.20 20.03
N ASP A 109 -17.99 1.29 19.35
CA ASP A 109 -19.33 1.89 19.25
C ASP A 109 -20.29 1.14 18.31
N GLY A 110 -19.81 0.10 17.60
CA GLY A 110 -20.60 -0.70 16.67
C GLY A 110 -20.65 -0.17 15.24
N THR A 111 -19.87 0.87 14.89
CA THR A 111 -19.74 1.34 13.51
C THR A 111 -18.99 0.32 12.66
N VAL A 112 -19.48 0.04 11.45
CA VAL A 112 -18.80 -0.87 10.51
C VAL A 112 -17.53 -0.20 10.01
N LEU A 113 -16.38 -0.85 10.17
CA LEU A 113 -15.09 -0.36 9.67
C LEU A 113 -14.69 -1.04 8.37
N GLU A 114 -15.08 -2.31 8.19
CA GLU A 114 -14.68 -3.11 7.05
C GLU A 114 -15.75 -4.11 6.66
N ARG A 115 -15.87 -4.36 5.36
CA ARG A 115 -16.74 -5.40 4.80
C ARG A 115 -16.20 -5.91 3.47
N TRP A 116 -16.05 -7.22 3.36
CA TRP A 116 -15.72 -7.89 2.11
C TRP A 116 -16.09 -9.37 2.15
N THR A 117 -15.86 -10.09 1.06
CA THR A 117 -16.14 -11.52 0.94
C THR A 117 -14.87 -12.28 0.56
N TYR A 118 -14.68 -13.46 1.15
CA TYR A 118 -13.70 -14.45 0.72
C TYR A 118 -14.39 -15.51 -0.14
N GLY A 119 -13.89 -15.73 -1.35
CA GLY A 119 -14.16 -16.94 -2.13
C GLY A 119 -13.09 -18.01 -1.90
N PRO A 120 -13.16 -19.14 -2.63
CA PRO A 120 -12.20 -20.23 -2.52
C PRO A 120 -10.73 -19.82 -2.81
N ASP A 121 -10.54 -18.81 -3.65
CA ASP A 121 -9.22 -18.33 -4.10
C ASP A 121 -8.77 -17.04 -3.37
N GLY A 122 -9.41 -16.69 -2.26
CA GLY A 122 -9.12 -15.47 -1.49
C GLY A 122 -10.20 -14.40 -1.64
N LEU A 123 -9.83 -13.12 -1.50
CA LEU A 123 -10.78 -12.00 -1.58
C LEU A 123 -11.51 -11.96 -2.93
N GLU A 124 -12.83 -11.79 -2.87
CA GLU A 124 -13.71 -11.81 -4.04
C GLU A 124 -14.81 -10.76 -3.91
N GLY A 125 -15.13 -10.09 -5.01
CA GLY A 125 -16.25 -9.16 -5.12
C GLY A 125 -15.98 -7.81 -4.45
N ASP A 126 -17.05 -7.21 -3.91
CA ASP A 126 -17.03 -5.88 -3.32
C ASP A 126 -16.20 -5.82 -2.03
N TYR A 127 -15.34 -4.82 -1.97
CA TYR A 127 -14.53 -4.48 -0.81
C TYR A 127 -14.84 -3.05 -0.40
N ARG A 128 -15.25 -2.87 0.86
CA ARG A 128 -15.54 -1.56 1.43
C ARG A 128 -14.86 -1.39 2.78
N THR A 129 -14.31 -0.21 2.98
CA THR A 129 -13.80 0.25 4.28
C THR A 129 -14.41 1.59 4.62
N TYR A 130 -14.41 1.90 5.91
CA TYR A 130 -15.01 3.09 6.47
C TYR A 130 -14.02 3.75 7.43
N HIS A 131 -14.09 5.07 7.50
CA HIS A 131 -13.37 5.87 8.49
C HIS A 131 -13.94 5.61 9.89
N PRO A 132 -13.24 6.01 10.97
CA PRO A 132 -13.71 5.80 12.35
C PRO A 132 -15.06 6.45 12.68
N ASP A 133 -15.46 7.48 11.93
CA ASP A 133 -16.77 8.14 12.05
C ASP A 133 -17.89 7.44 11.25
N GLY A 134 -17.57 6.33 10.57
CA GLY A 134 -18.49 5.56 9.75
C GLY A 134 -18.67 6.08 8.33
N SER A 135 -18.01 7.18 7.95
CA SER A 135 -18.01 7.65 6.57
C SER A 135 -17.24 6.67 5.67
N LEU A 136 -17.67 6.56 4.40
CA LEU A 136 -17.06 5.63 3.45
C LEU A 136 -15.62 6.07 3.15
N SER A 137 -14.67 5.12 3.26
CA SER A 137 -13.24 5.38 3.01
C SER A 137 -12.79 4.82 1.66
N THR A 138 -13.02 3.53 1.41
CA THR A 138 -12.64 2.91 0.14
C THR A 138 -13.77 2.05 -0.39
N VAL A 139 -13.94 2.09 -1.72
CA VAL A 139 -14.69 1.09 -2.49
C VAL A 139 -13.74 0.51 -3.53
N ALA A 140 -13.61 -0.80 -3.55
CA ALA A 140 -12.84 -1.50 -4.55
C ALA A 140 -13.50 -2.85 -4.87
N SER A 141 -13.02 -3.49 -5.91
CA SER A 141 -13.41 -4.85 -6.26
C SER A 141 -12.20 -5.77 -6.29
N TRP A 142 -12.41 -7.02 -5.91
CA TRP A 142 -11.40 -8.07 -5.87
C TRP A 142 -11.86 -9.26 -6.70
N ARG A 143 -10.89 -9.95 -7.30
CA ARG A 143 -11.09 -11.18 -8.05
C ARG A 143 -9.88 -12.10 -7.82
N HIS A 144 -10.11 -13.34 -7.39
CA HIS A 144 -9.08 -14.33 -7.07
C HIS A 144 -7.97 -13.76 -6.17
N GLY A 145 -8.37 -13.06 -5.10
CA GLY A 145 -7.42 -12.49 -4.14
C GLY A 145 -6.61 -11.29 -4.63
N LYS A 146 -6.94 -10.72 -5.80
CA LYS A 146 -6.27 -9.53 -6.36
C LYS A 146 -7.27 -8.42 -6.64
N ARG A 147 -6.85 -7.16 -6.44
CA ARG A 147 -7.67 -5.99 -6.85
C ARG A 147 -7.95 -6.06 -8.36
N HIS A 148 -9.20 -5.83 -8.73
CA HIS A 148 -9.64 -5.87 -10.12
C HIS A 148 -10.86 -4.98 -10.32
N GLY A 149 -10.86 -4.17 -11.37
CA GLY A 149 -11.91 -3.21 -11.66
C GLY A 149 -11.66 -1.84 -11.01
N ARG A 150 -12.69 -1.00 -11.02
CA ARG A 150 -12.61 0.38 -10.58
C ARG A 150 -12.56 0.48 -9.05
N TYR A 151 -11.82 1.47 -8.56
CA TYR A 151 -11.80 1.82 -7.14
C TYR A 151 -12.03 3.32 -6.92
N TRP A 152 -12.42 3.64 -5.69
CA TRP A 152 -12.61 5.00 -5.19
C TRP A 152 -12.13 5.06 -3.76
N ASP A 153 -11.29 6.03 -3.47
CA ASP A 153 -10.84 6.38 -2.13
C ASP A 153 -11.35 7.78 -1.78
N TYR A 154 -11.88 7.92 -0.57
CA TYR A 154 -12.49 9.14 -0.04
C TYR A 154 -11.74 9.59 1.21
N ASP A 155 -11.64 10.91 1.40
CA ASP A 155 -11.14 11.48 2.66
C ASP A 155 -12.21 11.40 3.78
N ARG A 156 -11.88 11.93 4.97
CA ARG A 156 -12.76 11.88 6.15
C ARG A 156 -13.97 12.79 6.00
N GLU A 157 -13.87 13.78 5.13
CA GLU A 157 -14.95 14.70 4.78
C GLU A 157 -15.87 14.11 3.71
N GLY A 158 -15.59 12.90 3.22
CA GLY A 158 -16.36 12.19 2.21
C GLY A 158 -16.10 12.67 0.78
N GLN A 159 -15.05 13.48 0.56
CA GLN A 159 -14.66 13.95 -0.75
C GLN A 159 -13.80 12.89 -1.44
N LEU A 160 -13.95 12.77 -2.76
CA LEU A 160 -13.16 11.81 -3.55
C LEU A 160 -11.68 12.23 -3.55
N ALA A 161 -10.82 11.40 -2.98
CA ALA A 161 -9.38 11.62 -2.88
C ALA A 161 -8.61 10.93 -4.03
N GLU A 162 -9.03 9.74 -4.45
CA GLU A 162 -8.43 9.05 -5.60
C GLU A 162 -9.44 8.11 -6.29
N THR A 163 -9.32 7.95 -7.60
CA THR A 163 -10.03 6.90 -8.35
C THR A 163 -9.16 6.40 -9.50
N GLY A 164 -9.32 5.12 -9.83
CA GLY A 164 -8.65 4.49 -10.94
C GLY A 164 -9.15 3.07 -11.15
N THR A 165 -8.39 2.29 -11.93
CA THR A 165 -8.72 0.90 -12.21
C THR A 165 -7.52 0.01 -11.89
N TYR A 166 -7.81 -1.17 -11.34
CA TYR A 166 -6.85 -2.26 -11.17
C TYR A 166 -7.15 -3.39 -12.16
N SER A 167 -6.10 -4.00 -12.69
CA SER A 167 -6.16 -5.25 -13.44
C SER A 167 -5.15 -6.23 -12.85
N ALA A 168 -5.62 -7.42 -12.44
CA ALA A 168 -4.80 -8.47 -11.82
C ALA A 168 -3.88 -7.96 -10.69
N GLY A 169 -4.36 -7.03 -9.86
CA GLY A 169 -3.62 -6.45 -8.74
C GLY A 169 -2.70 -5.28 -9.09
N ARG A 170 -2.63 -4.83 -10.34
CA ARG A 170 -1.82 -3.70 -10.79
C ARG A 170 -2.68 -2.54 -11.29
N ARG A 171 -2.23 -1.30 -11.11
CA ARG A 171 -2.93 -0.12 -11.68
C ARG A 171 -2.92 -0.23 -13.20
N ASP A 172 -4.06 -0.02 -13.83
CA ASP A 172 -4.23 -0.18 -15.26
C ASP A 172 -5.20 0.87 -15.80
N GLY A 173 -4.72 1.72 -16.70
CA GLY A 173 -5.43 2.89 -17.19
C GLY A 173 -5.30 4.14 -16.30
N PRO A 174 -6.27 5.07 -16.40
CA PRO A 174 -6.15 6.39 -15.81
C PRO A 174 -6.40 6.36 -14.29
N VAL A 175 -5.58 7.13 -13.57
CA VAL A 175 -5.75 7.42 -12.15
C VAL A 175 -5.86 8.93 -11.96
N LEU A 176 -6.90 9.34 -11.25
CA LEU A 176 -7.14 10.71 -10.83
C LEU A 176 -7.00 10.81 -9.32
N SER A 177 -6.21 11.74 -8.84
CA SER A 177 -6.04 12.04 -7.41
C SER A 177 -6.35 13.51 -7.14
N TYR A 178 -7.03 13.79 -6.03
CA TYR A 178 -7.46 15.10 -5.61
C TYR A 178 -6.87 15.42 -4.24
N LYS A 179 -6.45 16.67 -4.06
CA LYS A 179 -5.98 17.19 -2.78
C LYS A 179 -7.11 17.97 -2.12
N PRO A 180 -7.18 18.03 -0.78
CA PRO A 180 -8.19 18.82 -0.06
C PRO A 180 -8.19 20.31 -0.43
N ASN A 181 -7.05 20.84 -0.87
CA ASN A 181 -6.95 22.23 -1.32
C ASN A 181 -7.50 22.47 -2.74
N GLY A 182 -8.06 21.46 -3.41
CA GLY A 182 -8.58 21.53 -4.78
C GLY A 182 -7.56 21.20 -5.88
N GLY A 183 -6.28 21.01 -5.53
CA GLY A 183 -5.28 20.54 -6.49
C GLY A 183 -5.59 19.12 -6.97
N MET A 184 -5.21 18.79 -8.21
CA MET A 184 -5.52 17.49 -8.80
C MET A 184 -4.39 16.98 -9.68
N ALA A 185 -4.22 15.67 -9.76
CA ALA A 185 -3.24 15.04 -10.61
C ALA A 185 -3.84 13.87 -11.40
N TYR A 186 -3.32 13.68 -12.59
CA TYR A 186 -3.62 12.57 -13.48
C TYR A 186 -2.35 11.78 -13.74
N ARG A 187 -2.48 10.46 -13.71
CA ARG A 187 -1.44 9.51 -14.08
C ARG A 187 -2.06 8.44 -14.95
N GLN A 188 -1.34 8.02 -15.97
CA GLN A 188 -1.73 6.91 -16.82
C GLN A 188 -0.83 5.72 -16.56
N TYR A 189 -1.43 4.56 -16.36
CA TYR A 189 -0.73 3.31 -16.14
C TYR A 189 -1.05 2.28 -17.23
N ASP A 190 -0.08 1.41 -17.52
CA ASP A 190 -0.27 0.15 -18.22
C ASP A 190 0.32 -0.96 -17.34
N MET A 191 -0.54 -1.85 -16.83
CA MET A 191 -0.15 -3.00 -16.00
C MET A 191 0.86 -2.67 -14.87
N GLY A 192 0.67 -1.53 -14.21
CA GLY A 192 1.45 -1.01 -13.09
C GLY A 192 2.58 -0.05 -13.45
N MET A 193 2.90 0.11 -14.74
CA MET A 193 3.95 1.00 -15.25
C MET A 193 3.37 2.36 -15.63
N LEU A 194 4.05 3.46 -15.32
CA LEU A 194 3.64 4.80 -15.77
C LEU A 194 3.93 4.94 -17.27
N VAL A 195 2.92 5.30 -18.06
CA VAL A 195 3.03 5.48 -19.51
C VAL A 195 2.27 6.72 -19.95
N GLY A 196 2.64 7.32 -21.07
CA GLY A 196 1.94 8.49 -21.61
C GLY A 196 2.10 9.76 -20.78
N MET A 197 1.13 10.67 -20.89
CA MET A 197 1.20 12.01 -20.31
C MET A 197 0.58 12.07 -18.91
N GLN A 198 1.36 12.52 -17.95
CA GLN A 198 0.98 12.76 -16.57
C GLN A 198 0.92 14.26 -16.33
N TRP A 199 0.01 14.70 -15.46
CA TRP A 199 -0.05 16.11 -15.11
C TRP A 199 -0.48 16.35 -13.67
N LEU A 200 -0.05 17.49 -13.14
CA LEU A 200 -0.45 18.03 -11.85
C LEU A 200 -0.97 19.45 -12.07
N ARG A 201 -2.15 19.73 -11.53
CA ARG A 201 -2.77 21.05 -11.49
C ARG A 201 -2.88 21.55 -10.05
N GLY A 202 -2.70 22.85 -9.89
CA GLY A 202 -2.97 23.56 -8.65
C GLY A 202 -4.47 23.70 -8.36
N SER A 203 -4.79 24.28 -7.20
CA SER A 203 -6.17 24.51 -6.75
C SER A 203 -6.99 25.42 -7.66
N THR A 204 -6.32 26.31 -8.41
CA THR A 204 -6.92 27.21 -9.39
C THR A 204 -7.07 26.57 -10.78
N GLY A 205 -6.63 25.33 -10.97
CA GLY A 205 -6.58 24.65 -12.27
C GLY A 205 -5.33 24.92 -13.10
N THR A 206 -4.43 25.82 -12.65
CA THR A 206 -3.13 26.07 -13.31
C THR A 206 -2.34 24.77 -13.43
N LEU A 207 -1.80 24.48 -14.61
CA LEU A 207 -0.90 23.34 -14.82
C LEU A 207 0.43 23.63 -14.16
N LEU A 208 0.84 22.82 -13.18
CA LEU A 208 2.09 23.00 -12.43
C LEU A 208 3.18 22.05 -12.92
N ARG A 209 2.80 20.88 -13.43
CA ARG A 209 3.74 19.89 -13.95
C ARG A 209 3.09 19.05 -15.03
N ARG A 210 3.87 18.74 -16.06
CA ARG A 210 3.55 17.75 -17.10
C ARG A 210 4.77 16.86 -17.29
N THR A 211 4.57 15.56 -17.25
CA THR A 211 5.62 14.55 -17.43
C THR A 211 5.15 13.56 -18.48
N GLU A 212 6.01 13.13 -19.38
CA GLU A 212 5.64 12.19 -20.45
C GLU A 212 6.56 10.99 -20.46
N TYR A 213 5.96 9.80 -20.58
CA TYR A 213 6.63 8.52 -20.63
C TYR A 213 6.24 7.77 -21.90
N ALA A 214 7.16 6.99 -22.45
CA ALA A 214 6.88 6.04 -23.51
C ALA A 214 6.08 4.83 -22.98
N GLN A 215 5.61 3.97 -23.89
CA GLN A 215 4.85 2.76 -23.53
C GLN A 215 5.70 1.71 -22.81
N ASP A 216 7.03 1.78 -22.97
CA ASP A 216 8.00 0.96 -22.24
C ASP A 216 8.39 1.56 -20.87
N GLY A 217 7.73 2.65 -20.45
CA GLY A 217 7.98 3.34 -19.18
C GLY A 217 9.18 4.29 -19.19
N ARG A 218 9.90 4.42 -20.32
CA ARG A 218 11.04 5.32 -20.44
C ARG A 218 10.62 6.79 -20.38
N PHE A 219 11.36 7.62 -19.66
CA PHE A 219 11.10 9.05 -19.56
C PHE A 219 11.33 9.76 -20.92
N LEU A 220 10.41 10.66 -21.31
CA LEU A 220 10.49 11.41 -22.56
C LEU A 220 10.72 12.91 -22.35
N GLN A 221 9.97 13.52 -21.43
CA GLN A 221 10.12 14.94 -21.13
C GLN A 221 9.37 15.34 -19.85
N GLU A 222 9.78 16.45 -19.27
CA GLU A 222 9.08 17.12 -18.18
C GLU A 222 9.08 18.63 -18.39
N GLN A 223 7.97 19.25 -18.01
CA GLN A 223 7.79 20.70 -17.94
C GLN A 223 7.15 21.04 -16.60
N VAL A 224 7.68 22.08 -15.95
CA VAL A 224 7.21 22.58 -14.64
C VAL A 224 6.91 24.06 -14.77
N TRP A 225 5.80 24.49 -14.19
CA TRP A 225 5.36 25.89 -14.17
C TRP A 225 5.05 26.32 -12.74
N ASN A 226 5.15 27.63 -12.50
CA ASN A 226 4.71 28.24 -11.26
C ASN A 226 3.17 28.41 -11.25
N VAL A 227 2.65 28.93 -10.13
CA VAL A 227 1.20 29.15 -9.94
C VAL A 227 0.61 30.19 -10.90
N ASP A 228 1.44 31.07 -11.46
CA ASP A 228 1.06 32.09 -12.45
C ASP A 228 1.10 31.57 -13.88
N GLY A 229 1.56 30.32 -14.09
CA GLY A 229 1.71 29.70 -15.40
C GLY A 229 3.01 30.05 -16.13
N ALA A 230 3.95 30.74 -15.48
CA ALA A 230 5.28 30.95 -16.02
C ALA A 230 6.11 29.65 -15.89
N PRO A 231 6.93 29.29 -16.89
CA PRO A 231 7.76 28.10 -16.81
C PRO A 231 8.82 28.27 -15.71
N ILE A 232 9.07 27.18 -14.97
CA ILE A 232 10.15 27.07 -13.97
C ILE A 232 11.27 26.21 -14.55
N SER A 233 10.92 25.06 -15.15
CA SER A 233 11.92 24.20 -15.76
C SER A 233 11.36 23.32 -16.87
N ALA A 234 12.27 22.83 -17.72
CA ALA A 234 12.01 21.79 -18.69
C ALA A 234 13.18 20.79 -18.69
N THR A 235 12.87 19.50 -18.74
CA THR A 235 13.86 18.43 -18.73
C THR A 235 13.59 17.46 -19.87
N GLU A 236 14.62 17.12 -20.63
CA GLU A 236 14.54 16.15 -21.73
C GLU A 236 15.80 15.26 -21.80
N PRO A 237 15.68 13.99 -22.21
CA PRO A 237 16.83 13.15 -22.52
C PRO A 237 17.65 13.71 -23.68
N VAL A 238 18.97 13.55 -23.60
CA VAL A 238 19.90 13.97 -24.65
C VAL A 238 20.99 12.90 -24.87
N GLN A 239 21.47 12.78 -26.10
CA GLN A 239 22.69 12.01 -26.40
C GLN A 239 23.90 12.94 -26.30
N ILE A 240 24.86 12.56 -25.47
CA ILE A 240 26.12 13.29 -25.27
C ILE A 240 27.21 12.51 -26.00
N PRO A 241 27.80 13.06 -27.08
CA PRO A 241 28.86 12.39 -27.83
C PRO A 241 30.02 11.97 -26.91
N GLY A 242 30.36 10.68 -26.91
CA GLY A 242 31.43 10.13 -26.06
C GLY A 242 31.01 9.76 -24.62
N TYR A 243 29.85 10.22 -24.14
CA TYR A 243 29.40 9.99 -22.75
C TYR A 243 28.04 9.27 -22.65
N GLY A 244 27.37 9.01 -23.77
CA GLY A 244 26.12 8.26 -23.82
C GLY A 244 24.89 9.12 -23.49
N ARG A 245 23.94 8.54 -22.74
CA ARG A 245 22.68 9.21 -22.38
C ARG A 245 22.89 10.19 -21.23
N GLY A 246 22.20 11.32 -21.30
CA GLY A 246 22.12 12.29 -20.22
C GLY A 246 20.80 13.04 -20.22
N LEU A 247 20.72 14.06 -19.37
CA LEU A 247 19.58 14.97 -19.29
C LEU A 247 20.03 16.39 -19.64
N LYS A 248 19.18 17.07 -20.41
CA LYS A 248 19.22 18.52 -20.57
C LYS A 248 18.12 19.11 -19.72
N ILE A 249 18.52 19.92 -18.74
CA ILE A 249 17.65 20.65 -17.83
C ILE A 249 17.74 22.13 -18.20
N ILE A 250 16.59 22.77 -18.36
CA ILE A 250 16.46 24.20 -18.60
C ILE A 250 15.72 24.76 -17.38
N GLU A 251 16.31 25.73 -16.70
CA GLU A 251 15.71 26.44 -15.57
C GLU A 251 15.48 27.91 -15.95
N TYR A 252 14.31 28.43 -15.57
CA TYR A 252 13.89 29.80 -15.85
C TYR A 252 13.79 30.57 -14.54
N ASP A 253 14.56 31.65 -14.42
CA ASP A 253 14.51 32.56 -13.27
C ASP A 253 14.43 34.01 -13.75
N GLY A 254 13.20 34.54 -13.81
CA GLY A 254 12.91 35.87 -14.33
C GLY A 254 13.42 36.07 -15.76
N CYS A 255 14.41 36.94 -15.92
CA CYS A 255 15.05 37.23 -17.23
C CYS A 255 16.26 36.34 -17.53
N THR A 256 16.56 35.36 -16.66
CA THR A 256 17.70 34.46 -16.81
C THR A 256 17.26 33.04 -17.13
N THR A 257 18.08 32.36 -17.93
CA THR A 257 17.87 30.95 -18.28
C THR A 257 19.17 30.19 -18.05
N ARG A 258 19.10 29.14 -17.24
CA ARG A 258 20.21 28.24 -16.96
C ARG A 258 19.96 26.92 -17.67
N ILE A 259 20.93 26.46 -18.46
CA ILE A 259 20.87 25.17 -19.15
C ILE A 259 21.96 24.29 -18.59
N VAL A 260 21.60 23.12 -18.07
CA VAL A 260 22.51 22.11 -17.54
C VAL A 260 22.36 20.85 -18.40
N ILE A 261 23.45 20.39 -19.00
CA ILE A 261 23.57 19.09 -19.65
C ILE A 261 24.44 18.22 -18.75
N GLN A 262 23.90 17.08 -18.30
CA GLN A 262 24.60 16.16 -17.41
C GLN A 262 24.47 14.71 -17.87
N SER A 263 25.57 13.97 -17.90
CA SER A 263 25.58 12.51 -18.13
C SER A 263 25.25 11.74 -16.85
N GLY A 264 24.69 10.55 -16.96
CA GLY A 264 24.47 9.68 -15.79
C GLY A 264 23.48 10.25 -14.78
N ALA A 265 22.67 11.24 -15.18
CA ALA A 265 21.44 11.54 -14.47
C ALA A 265 20.44 10.46 -14.88
N ASP A 266 20.43 9.39 -14.11
CA ASP A 266 19.67 8.18 -14.41
C ASP A 266 18.21 8.52 -14.74
N ASP A 267 17.65 7.79 -15.70
CA ASP A 267 16.20 7.82 -15.96
C ASP A 267 15.49 7.49 -14.63
N PRO A 268 14.55 8.31 -14.14
CA PRO A 268 13.78 7.99 -12.95
C PRO A 268 13.13 6.59 -12.99
N ALA A 269 12.84 6.06 -14.18
CA ALA A 269 12.34 4.70 -14.40
C ALA A 269 13.41 3.61 -14.20
N ASP A 270 14.68 3.89 -14.55
CA ASP A 270 15.82 2.98 -14.36
C ASP A 270 16.23 2.93 -12.88
N LEU A 271 16.17 4.08 -12.18
CA LEU A 271 16.40 4.18 -10.73
C LEU A 271 15.39 3.40 -9.89
N ALA A 272 14.13 3.35 -10.33
CA ALA A 272 13.07 2.65 -9.62
C ALA A 272 13.19 1.11 -9.71
N GLN A 273 13.89 0.57 -10.71
CA GLN A 273 13.98 -0.88 -10.94
C GLN A 273 15.20 -1.54 -10.28
N LEU A 274 16.26 -0.80 -9.98
CA LEU A 274 17.58 -1.39 -9.69
C LEU A 274 18.02 -1.39 -8.23
N GLY A 275 17.29 -0.72 -7.33
CA GLY A 275 17.51 -0.85 -5.88
C GLY A 275 18.87 -0.39 -5.32
N TYR A 276 19.85 0.05 -6.14
CA TYR A 276 21.15 0.59 -5.69
C TYR A 276 21.86 1.50 -6.71
N SER A 277 22.84 2.24 -6.17
CA SER A 277 23.58 3.43 -6.62
C SER A 277 24.66 3.21 -7.70
N LEU A 278 24.70 4.06 -8.74
CA LEU A 278 25.89 4.27 -9.59
C LEU A 278 26.03 5.74 -10.08
N THR A 279 27.05 6.42 -9.57
CA THR A 279 27.83 7.54 -10.15
C THR A 279 27.13 8.59 -11.03
N PRO A 280 26.49 9.60 -10.43
CA PRO A 280 26.24 10.89 -11.09
C PRO A 280 27.58 11.58 -11.39
N GLY A 281 27.78 12.13 -12.60
CA GLY A 281 28.76 13.23 -12.78
C GLY A 281 29.79 13.20 -13.92
N LEU A 282 29.90 12.17 -14.77
CA LEU A 282 31.01 12.07 -15.76
C LEU A 282 31.22 13.31 -16.65
N TYR A 283 30.14 14.00 -17.02
CA TYR A 283 30.14 15.22 -17.79
C TYR A 283 29.06 16.17 -17.31
N ARG A 284 29.42 17.45 -17.10
CA ARG A 284 28.48 18.54 -16.86
C ARG A 284 28.86 19.76 -17.68
N LEU A 285 27.92 20.24 -18.49
CA LEU A 285 28.00 21.54 -19.16
C LEU A 285 26.84 22.41 -18.71
N GLU A 286 27.17 23.54 -18.13
CA GLU A 286 26.22 24.52 -17.65
C GLU A 286 26.42 25.85 -18.36
N ARG A 287 25.31 26.48 -18.78
CA ARG A 287 25.32 27.79 -19.44
C ARG A 287 24.23 28.67 -18.86
N ILE A 288 24.57 29.91 -18.52
CA ILE A 288 23.62 30.90 -18.00
C ILE A 288 23.48 32.04 -19.00
N TYR A 289 22.24 32.35 -19.36
CA TYR A 289 21.88 33.40 -20.31
C TYR A 289 21.04 34.49 -19.63
N ARG A 290 21.16 35.73 -20.11
CA ARG A 290 20.17 36.82 -19.89
C ARG A 290 19.71 37.33 -21.23
N GLY A 291 18.45 37.04 -21.58
CA GLY A 291 17.99 37.15 -22.96
C GLY A 291 18.82 36.25 -23.88
N GLN A 292 19.42 36.81 -24.93
CA GLN A 292 20.27 36.07 -25.88
C GLN A 292 21.77 36.08 -25.52
N LYS A 293 22.17 36.81 -24.46
CA LYS A 293 23.58 36.96 -24.08
C LYS A 293 24.00 35.86 -23.11
N LEU A 294 25.05 35.12 -23.45
CA LEU A 294 25.73 34.20 -22.54
C LEU A 294 26.47 35.01 -21.46
N ILE A 295 26.19 34.72 -20.20
CA ILE A 295 26.83 35.36 -19.03
C ILE A 295 27.91 34.44 -18.46
N GLU A 296 27.62 33.15 -18.33
CA GLU A 296 28.49 32.18 -17.68
C GLU A 296 28.44 30.84 -18.40
N ARG A 297 29.58 30.14 -18.44
CA ARG A 297 29.70 28.75 -18.89
C ARG A 297 30.61 28.01 -17.91
N VAL A 298 30.11 26.90 -17.39
CA VAL A 298 30.88 25.96 -16.57
C VAL A 298 30.90 24.62 -17.28
N GLU A 299 32.09 24.06 -17.48
CA GLU A 299 32.28 22.71 -18.03
C GLU A 299 33.15 21.93 -17.07
N ALA A 300 32.63 20.83 -16.55
CA ALA A 300 33.28 19.99 -15.57
C ALA A 300 33.19 18.52 -15.99
N PHE A 301 34.25 17.78 -15.70
CA PHE A 301 34.37 16.35 -15.95
C PHE A 301 34.66 15.69 -14.60
N ASP A 302 33.68 14.97 -14.03
CA ASP A 302 33.90 14.23 -12.79
C ASP A 302 34.46 12.85 -13.12
N HIS A 303 35.79 12.72 -13.06
CA HIS A 303 36.53 11.53 -13.47
C HIS A 303 36.80 10.53 -12.32
N GLU A 304 36.34 10.77 -11.09
CA GLU A 304 36.85 10.03 -9.92
C GLU A 304 36.39 8.56 -9.78
N LEU A 305 35.49 8.03 -10.61
CA LEU A 305 34.94 6.68 -10.38
C LEU A 305 35.16 5.63 -11.47
N LEU A 306 36.04 5.86 -12.45
CA LEU A 306 36.43 4.82 -13.41
C LEU A 306 37.96 4.82 -13.69
N ALA A 307 38.77 4.40 -12.71
CA ALA A 307 39.90 3.45 -12.86
C ALA A 307 40.98 3.54 -11.75
N ALA A 308 40.83 2.71 -10.71
CA ALA A 308 41.90 1.99 -9.99
C ALA A 308 42.84 2.78 -9.01
N PRO A 309 43.64 2.09 -8.17
CA PRO A 309 43.68 2.22 -6.71
C PRO A 309 44.81 3.14 -6.19
N PHE A 310 44.69 3.53 -4.91
CA PHE A 310 45.70 4.26 -4.14
C PHE A 310 47.13 3.73 -4.36
N HIS A 311 47.97 4.57 -4.96
CA HIS A 311 49.39 4.64 -4.62
C HIS A 311 49.75 6.12 -4.42
N ALA A 312 50.20 6.42 -3.21
CA ALA A 312 50.84 7.68 -2.87
C ALA A 312 52.14 7.82 -3.66
N ASP A 313 52.49 9.05 -4.02
CA ASP A 313 53.79 9.63 -3.65
C ASP A 313 53.77 11.16 -3.80
N ASP A 314 54.71 11.75 -3.08
CA ASP A 314 54.75 13.12 -2.58
C ASP A 314 55.01 14.23 -3.62
N ASN A 315 54.64 15.44 -3.19
CA ASN A 315 55.15 16.76 -3.55
C ASN A 315 54.50 17.52 -4.73
N GLY A 316 53.92 18.68 -4.39
CA GLY A 316 54.09 19.88 -5.23
C GLY A 316 52.90 20.83 -5.37
N GLY A 317 52.54 21.55 -4.30
CA GLY A 317 52.39 23.02 -4.25
C GLY A 317 51.47 23.84 -5.19
N CYS A 318 50.83 24.84 -4.57
CA CYS A 318 50.31 26.14 -5.06
C CYS A 318 48.90 26.15 -5.69
N THR A 319 47.86 26.68 -5.03
CA THR A 319 47.46 28.07 -4.64
C THR A 319 46.65 28.86 -5.69
N SER A 320 45.41 29.16 -5.28
CA SER A 320 44.57 30.36 -5.51
C SER A 320 44.02 30.73 -6.90
N CYS A 321 42.68 30.84 -6.91
CA CYS A 321 41.82 31.95 -7.39
C CYS A 321 42.21 32.74 -8.64
N CYS A 322 41.30 32.73 -9.64
CA CYS A 322 40.42 33.85 -9.98
C CYS A 322 39.36 33.39 -11.00
#